data_AF-Q9ZAY9-F1
#
_entry.id   AF-Q9ZAY9-F1
#
_cell.length_a   1.000
_cell.length_b   1.000
_cell.length_c   1.000
_cell.angle_alpha   90.00
_cell.angle_beta   90.00
_cell.angle_gamma   90.00
#
_symmetry.space_group_name_H-M   'P 1'
#
loop_
_entity.id
_entity.type
_entity.pdbx_description
1 polymer ?
#
loop_
_entity_poly.entity_id
_entity_poly.type
_entity_poly.pdbx_seq_one_letter_code
_entity_poly.pdbx_strand_id
1 'polypeptide(L)'
;TPVIAYGAGGALETVRDVRTYKDTGTGIFFGSQTEAALVEAVEKFEMYQDVLNPEYMRSHAVQFSPQIFAQRYLDFVHQCQKTGTLGSDRHNLM
;
A
#
# COMPACT_ATOMS: atom_id res chain seq x y z
N THR A 1 -11.94 0.58 -7.65
CA THR A 1 -12.67 -0.69 -7.50
C THR A 1 -12.04 -1.50 -6.41
N PRO A 2 -12.81 -2.07 -5.47
CA PRO A 2 -12.28 -2.93 -4.43
C PRO A 2 -11.79 -4.27 -4.93
N VAL A 3 -10.93 -4.90 -4.13
CA VAL A 3 -10.27 -6.15 -4.49
C VAL A 3 -10.46 -7.19 -3.39
N ILE A 4 -10.66 -8.45 -3.79
CA ILE A 4 -10.50 -9.61 -2.92
C ILE A 4 -9.09 -10.14 -3.16
N ALA A 5 -8.27 -10.21 -2.12
CA ALA A 5 -6.85 -10.51 -2.25
C ALA A 5 -6.42 -11.64 -1.31
N TYR A 6 -5.45 -12.45 -1.76
CA TYR A 6 -4.81 -13.41 -0.88
C TYR A 6 -3.97 -12.65 0.16
N GLY A 7 -4.14 -12.98 1.44
CA GLY A 7 -3.52 -12.28 2.57
C GLY A 7 -2.02 -12.56 2.74
N ALA A 8 -1.23 -12.40 1.68
CA ALA A 8 0.22 -12.60 1.68
C ALA A 8 0.94 -11.66 0.72
N GLY A 9 2.25 -11.47 0.94
CA GLY A 9 3.12 -10.65 0.08
C GLY A 9 2.67 -9.20 -0.03
N GLY A 10 2.86 -8.61 -1.21
CA GLY A 10 2.55 -7.19 -1.46
C GLY A 10 1.08 -6.81 -1.28
N ALA A 11 0.16 -7.78 -1.30
CA ALA A 11 -1.25 -7.51 -1.03
C ALA A 11 -1.45 -6.96 0.39
N LEU A 12 -0.69 -7.44 1.38
CA LEU A 12 -0.73 -6.96 2.77
C LEU A 12 -0.27 -5.50 2.91
N GLU A 13 0.53 -5.00 1.97
CA GLU A 13 1.02 -3.62 1.94
C GLU A 13 0.01 -2.67 1.30
N THR A 14 -0.73 -3.16 0.30
CA THR A 14 -1.59 -2.30 -0.54
C THR A 14 -3.08 -2.39 -0.20
N VAL A 15 -3.58 -3.53 0.28
CA VAL A 15 -5.01 -3.74 0.53
C VAL A 15 -5.33 -3.47 1.99
N ARG A 16 -6.38 -2.69 2.22
CA ARG A 16 -6.91 -2.38 3.56
C ARG A 16 -8.19 -3.15 3.73
N ASP A 17 -8.15 -4.18 4.56
CA ASP A 17 -9.32 -5.02 4.82
C ASP A 17 -10.46 -4.20 5.43
N VAL A 18 -11.62 -4.17 4.77
CA VAL A 18 -12.79 -3.40 5.22
C VAL A 18 -13.30 -3.83 6.60
N ARG A 19 -13.05 -5.08 7.00
CA ARG A 19 -13.41 -5.59 8.34
C ARG A 19 -12.60 -4.91 9.44
N THR A 20 -11.38 -4.47 9.12
CA THR A 20 -10.48 -3.76 10.04
C THR A 20 -10.54 -2.25 9.84
N TYR A 21 -10.61 -1.79 8.59
CA TYR A 21 -10.45 -0.40 8.19
C TYR A 21 -11.73 0.21 7.62
N LYS A 22 -12.89 0.00 8.25
CA LYS A 22 -14.24 0.42 7.80
C LYS A 22 -14.29 1.54 6.73
N ASP A 23 -14.05 2.79 7.13
CA ASP A 23 -14.19 3.97 6.24
C ASP A 23 -13.04 4.14 5.23
N THR A 24 -11.95 3.40 5.44
CA THR A 24 -10.71 3.45 4.65
C THR A 24 -10.36 2.08 4.04
N GLY A 25 -11.37 1.22 3.89
CA GLY A 25 -11.21 -0.11 3.33
C GLY A 25 -11.00 -0.03 1.81
N THR A 26 -10.16 -0.90 1.28
CA THR A 26 -9.91 -1.00 -0.16
C THR A 26 -10.14 -2.42 -0.69
N GLY A 27 -10.52 -3.36 0.17
CA GLY A 27 -10.76 -4.74 -0.22
C GLY A 27 -11.02 -5.67 0.96
N ILE A 28 -10.94 -6.96 0.68
CA ILE A 28 -11.04 -8.04 1.67
C ILE A 28 -9.92 -9.04 1.43
N PHE A 29 -9.30 -9.51 2.51
CA PHE A 29 -8.36 -10.62 2.45
C PHE A 29 -9.04 -11.98 2.62
N PHE A 30 -8.49 -13.00 1.96
CA PHE A 30 -8.73 -14.40 2.28
C PHE A 30 -7.42 -15.09 2.69
N GLY A 31 -7.51 -15.97 3.69
CA GLY A 31 -6.32 -16.49 4.39
C GLY A 31 -5.71 -17.77 3.82
N SER A 32 -6.48 -18.56 3.07
CA SER A 32 -6.03 -19.85 2.51
C SER A 32 -6.28 -19.90 1.00
N GLN A 33 -5.34 -20.39 0.20
CA GLN A 33 -5.50 -20.56 -1.26
C GLN A 33 -6.39 -21.77 -1.60
N THR A 34 -7.64 -21.72 -1.15
CA THR A 34 -8.66 -22.76 -1.35
C THR A 34 -9.93 -22.14 -1.89
N GLU A 35 -10.71 -22.91 -2.63
CA GLU A 35 -12.01 -22.47 -3.17
C GLU A 35 -12.95 -22.01 -2.05
N ALA A 36 -13.04 -22.76 -0.96
CA ALA A 36 -13.90 -22.42 0.18
C ALA A 36 -13.57 -21.05 0.80
N ALA A 37 -12.28 -20.75 0.98
CA ALA A 37 -11.86 -19.46 1.51
C ALA A 37 -12.12 -18.29 0.54
N LEU A 38 -12.07 -18.54 -0.77
CA LEU A 38 -12.40 -17.53 -1.78
C LEU A 38 -13.91 -17.27 -1.79
N VAL A 39 -14.74 -18.32 -1.71
CA VAL A 39 -16.21 -18.19 -1.59
C VAL A 39 -16.58 -17.37 -0.35
N GLU A 40 -16.01 -17.70 0.82
CA GLU A 40 -16.23 -16.92 2.04
C GLU A 40 -15.87 -15.44 1.83
N ALA A 41 -14.76 -15.15 1.15
CA ALA A 41 -14.34 -13.78 0.92
C ALA A 41 -15.28 -13.02 -0.04
N VAL A 42 -15.88 -13.68 -1.03
CA VAL A 42 -16.91 -13.11 -1.89
C VAL A 42 -18.17 -12.79 -1.08
N GLU A 43 -18.64 -13.71 -0.24
CA GLU A 43 -19.80 -13.46 0.63
C GLU A 43 -19.55 -12.28 1.57
N LYS A 44 -18.35 -12.22 2.17
CA LYS A 44 -17.94 -11.08 3.00
C LYS A 44 -17.90 -9.79 2.19
N PHE A 45 -17.41 -9.84 0.95
CA PHE A 45 -17.37 -8.67 0.08
C PHE A 45 -18.76 -8.11 -0.18
N GLU A 46 -19.72 -8.97 -0.51
CA GLU A 46 -21.09 -8.57 -0.77
C GLU A 46 -21.75 -7.90 0.44
N MET A 47 -21.43 -8.36 1.66
CA MET A 47 -21.94 -7.77 2.91
C MET A 47 -21.34 -6.39 3.24
N TYR A 48 -20.12 -6.09 2.79
CA TYR A 48 -19.41 -4.86 3.14
C TYR A 48 -19.23 -3.90 1.95
N GLN A 49 -19.67 -4.25 0.74
CA GLN A 49 -19.41 -3.44 -0.45
C GLN A 49 -19.93 -2.00 -0.34
N ASP A 50 -21.06 -1.80 0.36
CA ASP A 50 -21.71 -0.50 0.51
C ASP A 50 -20.93 0.49 1.40
N VAL A 51 -20.03 -0.01 2.25
CA VAL A 51 -19.21 0.85 3.12
C VAL A 51 -17.86 1.22 2.50
N LEU A 52 -17.52 0.67 1.33
CA LEU A 52 -16.27 0.97 0.63
C LEU A 52 -16.36 2.31 -0.09
N ASN A 53 -15.60 3.30 0.39
CA ASN A 53 -15.61 4.66 -0.14
C ASN A 53 -14.80 4.77 -1.45
N PRO A 54 -15.43 4.97 -2.64
CA PRO A 54 -14.71 5.00 -3.91
C PRO A 54 -13.66 6.10 -4.02
N GLU A 55 -13.89 7.26 -3.40
CA GLU A 55 -12.96 8.38 -3.41
C GLU A 55 -11.71 8.07 -2.57
N TYR A 56 -11.90 7.46 -1.40
CA TYR A 56 -10.76 6.98 -0.60
C TYR A 56 -9.94 5.97 -1.39
N MET A 57 -10.59 4.97 -1.98
CA MET A 57 -9.90 3.94 -2.77
C MET A 57 -9.08 4.52 -3.92
N ARG A 58 -9.63 5.52 -4.63
CA ARG A 58 -8.91 6.24 -5.68
C ARG A 58 -7.69 6.96 -5.09
N SER A 59 -7.86 7.74 -4.03
CA SER A 59 -6.76 8.47 -3.40
C SER A 59 -5.66 7.54 -2.86
N HIS A 60 -6.04 6.39 -2.29
CA HIS A 60 -5.12 5.35 -1.81
C HIS A 60 -4.34 4.74 -2.97
N ALA A 61 -5.02 4.36 -4.06
CA ALA A 61 -4.36 3.81 -5.25
C ALA A 61 -3.38 4.81 -5.90
N VAL A 62 -3.72 6.10 -5.92
CA VAL A 62 -2.84 7.16 -6.47
C VAL A 62 -1.48 7.19 -5.78
N GLN A 63 -1.40 6.86 -4.48
CA GLN A 63 -0.13 6.81 -3.74
C GLN A 63 0.89 5.80 -4.28
N PHE A 64 0.44 4.81 -5.05
CA PHE A 64 1.26 3.79 -5.70
C PHE A 64 1.53 4.10 -7.18
N SER A 65 1.20 5.30 -7.64
CA SER A 65 1.46 5.72 -9.02
C SER A 65 2.96 5.80 -9.34
N PRO A 66 3.36 5.52 -10.60
CA PRO A 66 4.75 5.68 -11.03
C PRO A 66 5.31 7.09 -10.78
N GLN A 67 4.48 8.12 -10.87
CA GLN A 67 4.86 9.50 -10.64
C GLN A 67 5.26 9.74 -9.17
N ILE A 68 4.44 9.26 -8.22
CA ILE A 68 4.76 9.37 -6.78
C ILE A 68 5.96 8.51 -6.43
N PHE A 69 6.08 7.31 -7.01
CA PHE A 69 7.26 6.47 -6.85
C PHE A 69 8.54 7.18 -7.32
N ALA A 70 8.55 7.71 -8.53
CA ALA A 70 9.71 8.41 -9.10
C ALA A 70 10.11 9.63 -8.26
N GLN A 71 9.13 10.42 -7.81
CA GLN A 71 9.37 11.57 -6.94
C GLN A 71 10.02 11.13 -5.61
N ARG A 72 9.42 10.17 -4.91
CA ARG A 72 9.95 9.66 -3.63
C ARG A 72 11.34 9.06 -3.78
N TYR A 73 11.60 8.36 -4.89
CA TYR A 73 12.90 7.77 -5.18
C TYR A 73 13.97 8.83 -5.40
N LEU A 74 13.68 9.87 -6.20
CA LEU A 74 14.62 10.97 -6.44
C LEU A 74 14.88 11.78 -5.17
N ASP A 75 13.85 12.04 -4.36
CA ASP A 75 14.01 12.71 -3.07
C ASP A 75 14.95 11.94 -2.14
N PHE A 76 14.81 10.61 -2.11
CA PHE A 76 15.70 9.74 -1.36
C PHE A 76 17.16 9.82 -1.88
N VAL A 77 17.38 9.76 -3.19
CA VAL A 77 18.73 9.89 -3.79
C VAL A 77 19.37 11.23 -3.46
N HIS A 78 18.63 12.33 -3.60
CA HIS A 78 19.12 13.68 -3.25
C HIS A 78 19.47 13.80 -1.77
N GLN A 79 18.69 13.15 -0.88
CA GLN A 79 18.98 13.12 0.54
C GLN A 79 20.31 12.40 0.82
N CYS A 80 20.54 11.23 0.21
CA CYS A 80 21.79 10.48 0.35
C CYS A 80 23.01 11.29 -0.11
N GLN A 81 22.89 12.04 -1.21
CA GLN A 81 23.97 12.91 -1.70
C GLN A 81 24.33 14.00 -0.68
N LYS A 82 23.33 14.69 -0.11
CA LYS A 82 23.56 15.72 0.91
C LYS A 82 24.25 15.18 2.17
N THR A 83 23.85 13.99 2.62
CA THR A 83 24.46 13.32 3.77
C THR A 83 25.89 12.86 3.48
N GLY A 84 26.19 12.45 2.24
CA GLY A 84 27.54 12.08 1.80
C GLY A 84 28.52 13.26 1.77
N THR A 85 28.08 14.44 1.35
CA THR A 85 28.94 15.64 1.30
C THR A 85 29.36 16.12 2.69
N LEU A 86 28.47 16.01 3.69
CA LEU A 86 28.77 16.36 5.10
C LEU A 86 29.80 15.41 5.76
N GLY A 87 30.11 14.27 5.15
CA GLY A 87 31.13 13.33 5.62
C GLY A 87 32.53 13.57 5.04
N SER A 88 32.65 14.28 3.90
CA SER A 88 33.92 14.48 3.19
C SER A 88 34.74 15.66 3.72
N ASP A 89 34.13 16.61 4.43
CA ASP A 89 34.83 17.80 4.97
C ASP A 89 35.63 17.52 6.26
N ARG A 90 35.61 16.29 6.79
CA ARG A 90 36.37 15.89 7.99
C ARG A 90 37.72 15.23 7.73
N HIS A 91 38.22 15.26 6.49
CA HIS A 91 39.51 14.65 6.12
C HIS A 91 40.60 15.64 5.68
N ASN A 92 40.41 16.96 5.83
CA ASN A 92 41.42 17.95 5.43
C ASN A 92 41.90 18.90 6.56
N LEU A 93 41.89 18.40 7.80
CA LEU A 93 42.41 19.11 8.98
C LEU A 93 43.26 18.16 9.83
N MET A 94 44.38 17.69 9.28
CA MET A 94 45.61 17.31 10.01
C MET A 94 46.80 17.41 9.06
#